data_AF-A0A7C4W5H1-F1
#
_entry.id   AF-A0A7C4W5H1-F1
#
_cell.length_a   1.000
_cell.length_b   1.000
_cell.length_c   1.000
_cell.angle_alpha   90.00
_cell.angle_beta   90.00
_cell.angle_gamma   90.00
#
_symmetry.space_group_name_H-M   'P 1'
#
loop_
_entity.id
_entity.type
_entity.pdbx_description
1 polymer ?
#
loop_
_entity_poly.entity_id
_entity_poly.type
_entity_poly.pdbx_seq_one_letter_code
_entity_poly.pdbx_strand_id
1 'polypeptide(L)'
;MKGLKDNITFLYKMFNGLRSSGYDVAIVGKAYDDDLYAYVWGDVKNRVIEYDGLHVGVTVISSSIEEFEKNNWYMQSVDGETIREAINKGLAVKDGVAI
;
A
#
# COMPACT_ATOMS: atom_id res chain seq x y z
N MET A 1 -13.50 5.15 -11.48
CA MET A 1 -12.96 3.76 -11.57
C MET A 1 -11.51 3.68 -12.04
N LYS A 2 -11.06 4.43 -13.06
CA LYS A 2 -9.65 4.37 -13.54
C LYS A 2 -8.62 4.68 -12.43
N GLY A 3 -8.85 5.75 -11.65
CA GLY A 3 -7.94 6.12 -10.54
C GLY A 3 -7.86 5.12 -9.38
N LEU A 4 -8.92 4.35 -9.08
CA LEU A 4 -8.88 3.37 -8.00
C LEU A 4 -7.93 2.20 -8.34
N LYS A 5 -8.05 1.66 -9.56
CA LYS A 5 -7.18 0.56 -10.00
C LYS A 5 -5.72 1.01 -10.08
N ASP A 6 -5.48 2.21 -10.59
CA ASP A 6 -4.13 2.78 -10.66
C ASP A 6 -3.53 2.97 -9.24
N ASN A 7 -4.33 3.44 -8.28
CA ASN A 7 -3.92 3.53 -6.86
C ASN A 7 -3.62 2.16 -6.25
N ILE A 8 -4.44 1.13 -6.51
CA ILE A 8 -4.19 -0.22 -6.01
C ILE A 8 -2.87 -0.77 -6.58
N THR A 9 -2.64 -0.60 -7.88
CA THR A 9 -1.37 -1.00 -8.51
C THR A 9 -0.18 -0.27 -7.91
N PHE A 10 -0.29 1.04 -7.68
CA PHE A 10 0.76 1.85 -7.07
C PHE A 10 1.06 1.37 -5.64
N LEU A 11 0.04 1.23 -4.80
CA LEU A 11 0.17 0.76 -3.42
C LEU A 11 0.74 -0.65 -3.36
N TYR A 12 0.35 -1.55 -4.27
CA TYR A 12 0.92 -2.89 -4.36
C TYR A 12 2.43 -2.87 -4.69
N LYS A 13 2.85 -1.99 -5.60
CA LYS A 13 4.28 -1.80 -5.91
C LYS A 13 5.03 -1.22 -4.71
N MET A 14 4.43 -0.27 -3.99
CA MET A 14 5.00 0.29 -2.77
C MET A 14 5.17 -0.78 -1.69
N PHE A 15 4.13 -1.56 -1.41
CA PHE A 15 4.16 -2.67 -0.45
C PHE A 15 5.34 -3.61 -0.71
N ASN A 16 5.50 -4.04 -1.97
CA ASN A 16 6.60 -4.93 -2.34
C ASN A 16 7.96 -4.23 -2.27
N GLY A 17 8.07 -2.98 -2.74
CA GLY A 17 9.32 -2.23 -2.72
C GLY A 17 9.84 -1.99 -1.30
N LEU A 18 8.95 -1.68 -0.36
CA LEU A 18 9.29 -1.51 1.05
C LEU A 18 9.73 -2.82 1.70
N ARG A 19 9.05 -3.94 1.40
CA ARG A 19 9.47 -5.28 1.85
C ARG A 19 10.85 -5.65 1.31
N SER A 20 11.11 -5.40 0.04
CA SER A 20 12.45 -5.60 -0.54
C SER A 20 13.53 -4.70 0.07
N SER A 21 13.13 -3.57 0.66
CA SER A 21 14.02 -2.64 1.36
C SER A 21 14.21 -3.00 2.85
N GLY A 22 13.63 -4.10 3.32
CA GLY A 22 13.82 -4.63 4.67
C GLY A 22 12.76 -4.23 5.69
N TYR A 23 11.67 -3.57 5.29
CA TYR A 23 10.54 -3.30 6.17
C TYR A 23 9.60 -4.50 6.25
N ASP A 24 9.16 -4.87 7.46
CA ASP A 24 8.10 -5.88 7.64
C ASP A 24 6.71 -5.25 7.46
N VAL A 25 6.39 -4.86 6.23
CA VAL A 25 5.14 -4.16 5.92
C VAL A 25 3.94 -5.10 6.00
N ALA A 26 2.92 -4.67 6.73
CA ALA A 26 1.64 -5.35 6.86
C ALA A 26 0.58 -4.70 5.98
N ILE A 27 0.53 -3.36 5.97
CA ILE A 27 -0.53 -2.58 5.31
C ILE A 27 0.07 -1.35 4.66
N VAL A 28 -0.50 -0.95 3.54
CA VAL A 28 -0.20 0.33 2.88
C VAL A 28 -1.50 1.08 2.61
N GLY A 29 -1.44 2.40 2.63
CA GLY A 29 -2.59 3.26 2.39
C GLY A 29 -2.20 4.55 1.68
N LYS A 30 -3.18 5.14 1.01
CA LYS A 30 -3.10 6.49 0.46
C LYS A 30 -4.30 7.28 0.99
N ALA A 31 -4.04 8.45 1.52
CA ALA A 31 -5.08 9.37 1.94
C ALA A 31 -5.54 10.27 0.78
N TYR A 32 -6.67 10.96 0.99
CA TYR A 32 -7.27 11.85 -0.02
C TYR A 32 -6.41 13.10 -0.29
N ASP A 33 -5.56 13.48 0.65
CA ASP A 33 -4.62 14.61 0.62
C ASP A 33 -3.23 14.25 0.04
N ASP A 34 -3.15 13.12 -0.67
CA ASP A 34 -1.94 12.62 -1.34
C ASP A 34 -0.82 12.09 -0.41
N ASP A 35 -1.05 12.03 0.90
CA ASP A 35 -0.12 11.36 1.81
C ASP A 35 -0.17 9.83 1.67
N LEU A 36 1.00 9.20 1.78
CA LEU A 36 1.16 7.76 1.80
C LEU A 36 1.46 7.25 3.20
N TYR A 37 0.97 6.05 3.50
CA TYR A 37 1.16 5.41 4.80
C TYR A 37 1.61 3.97 4.62
N ALA A 38 2.56 3.56 5.45
CA ALA A 38 2.99 2.19 5.60
C ALA A 38 2.87 1.79 7.07
N TYR A 39 2.16 0.69 7.32
CA TYR A 39 2.05 0.11 8.65
C TYR A 39 2.86 -1.17 8.69
N VAL A 40 3.79 -1.25 9.64
CA VAL A 40 4.80 -2.30 9.70
C VAL A 40 4.83 -2.99 11.05
N TRP A 41 5.36 -4.20 11.08
CA TRP A 41 5.65 -4.92 12.31
C TRP A 41 7.06 -4.59 12.83
N GLY A 42 7.21 -4.64 14.15
CA GLY A 42 8.49 -4.44 14.83
C GLY A 42 9.00 -3.00 14.81
N ASP A 43 10.28 -2.83 15.14
CA ASP A 43 10.89 -1.51 15.26
C ASP A 43 11.24 -0.90 13.90
N VAL A 44 11.03 0.41 13.79
CA VAL A 44 11.39 1.19 12.61
C VAL A 44 12.47 2.20 12.93
N LYS A 45 13.49 2.24 12.07
CA LYS A 45 14.55 3.26 12.18
C LYS A 45 14.06 4.64 11.77
N ASN A 46 13.24 4.70 10.72
CA ASN A 46 12.72 5.94 10.16
C ASN A 46 11.19 5.90 10.15
N ARG A 47 10.58 6.96 10.69
CA ARG A 47 9.11 7.14 10.70
C ARG A 47 8.58 7.86 9.46
N VAL A 48 9.47 8.40 8.64
CA VAL A 48 9.14 9.00 7.34
C VAL A 48 10.20 8.55 6.34
N ILE A 49 9.77 8.13 5.17
CA ILE A 49 10.61 7.76 4.03
C ILE A 49 10.05 8.36 2.74
N GLU A 50 10.77 8.20 1.64
CA GLU A 50 10.32 8.63 0.32
C GLU A 50 10.06 7.41 -0.58
N TYR A 51 8.99 7.46 -1.37
CA TYR A 51 8.70 6.48 -2.42
C TYR A 51 8.15 7.21 -3.65
N ASP A 52 8.85 7.11 -4.78
CA ASP A 52 8.48 7.76 -6.05
C ASP A 52 8.21 9.27 -5.91
N GLY A 53 9.05 9.96 -5.11
CA GLY A 53 8.94 11.39 -4.84
C GLY A 53 7.84 11.79 -3.83
N LEU A 54 7.13 10.83 -3.24
CA LEU A 54 6.10 11.07 -2.22
C LEU A 54 6.60 10.66 -0.82
N HIS A 55 6.17 11.41 0.20
CA HIS A 55 6.43 11.04 1.59
C HIS A 55 5.53 9.90 2.03
N VAL A 56 6.14 8.91 2.71
CA VAL A 56 5.44 7.79 3.32
C VAL A 56 5.62 7.87 4.83
N GLY A 57 4.52 8.07 5.56
CA GLY A 57 4.47 7.94 7.01
C GLY A 57 4.55 6.46 7.41
N VAL A 58 5.55 6.10 8.21
CA VAL A 58 5.78 4.73 8.67
C VAL A 58 5.34 4.61 10.13
N THR A 59 4.31 3.79 10.37
CA THR A 59 3.72 3.54 11.68
C THR A 59 3.90 2.08 12.07
N VAL A 60 4.32 1.83 13.31
CA VAL A 60 4.37 0.46 13.85
C VAL A 60 2.96 0.04 14.25
N ILE A 61 2.51 -1.11 13.77
CA ILE A 61 1.27 -1.72 14.27
C ILE A 61 1.53 -2.27 15.67
N SER A 62 0.75 -1.83 16.65
CA SER A 62 0.96 -2.11 18.06
C SER A 62 0.64 -3.54 18.48
N SER A 63 -0.17 -4.29 17.73
CA SER A 63 -0.78 -5.51 18.26
C SER A 63 -1.34 -6.51 17.23
N SER A 64 -2.21 -6.10 16.31
CA SER A 64 -2.87 -7.01 15.36
C SER A 64 -3.52 -6.28 14.16
N ILE A 65 -3.85 -7.05 13.12
CA ILE A 65 -4.65 -6.56 11.98
C ILE A 65 -6.07 -6.20 12.42
N GLU A 66 -6.66 -6.95 13.35
CA GLU A 66 -8.00 -6.66 13.87
C GLU A 66 -8.06 -5.31 14.60
N GLU A 67 -7.04 -4.98 15.40
CA GLU A 67 -6.96 -3.68 16.05
C GLU A 67 -6.75 -2.55 15.04
N PHE A 68 -5.97 -2.80 13.99
CA PHE A 68 -5.87 -1.87 12.87
C PHE A 68 -7.23 -1.61 12.23
N GLU A 69 -8.00 -2.65 11.89
CA GLU A 69 -9.32 -2.51 11.26
C GLU A 69 -10.28 -1.72 12.14
N LYS A 70 -10.29 -1.99 13.46
CA LYS A 70 -11.09 -1.26 14.43
C LYS A 70 -10.76 0.23 14.48
N ASN A 71 -9.47 0.57 14.40
CA ASN A 71 -9.00 1.96 14.47
C ASN A 71 -9.10 2.70 13.12
N ASN A 72 -9.22 1.97 12.01
CA ASN A 72 -9.28 2.51 10.66
C ASN A 72 -10.63 2.26 9.98
N TRP A 73 -11.70 2.27 10.77
CA TRP A 73 -13.10 2.06 10.33
C TRP A 73 -13.59 3.03 9.24
N TYR A 74 -12.89 4.15 9.05
CA TYR A 74 -13.18 5.15 8.03
C TYR A 74 -12.59 4.81 6.65
N MET A 75 -11.74 3.78 6.56
CA MET A 75 -11.17 3.33 5.28
C MET A 75 -12.22 2.56 4.46
N GLN A 76 -12.20 2.75 3.14
CA GLN A 76 -13.09 2.04 2.24
C GLN A 76 -12.55 0.63 1.96
N SER A 77 -13.34 -0.40 2.29
CA SER A 77 -13.07 -1.77 1.85
C SER A 77 -13.24 -1.89 0.34
N VAL A 78 -12.28 -2.56 -0.31
CA VAL A 78 -12.31 -2.89 -1.73
C VAL A 78 -12.39 -4.40 -1.86
N ASP A 79 -13.24 -4.89 -2.75
CA ASP A 79 -13.40 -6.33 -2.97
C ASP A 79 -12.14 -6.95 -3.62
N GLY A 80 -11.91 -8.24 -3.33
CA GLY A 80 -10.72 -8.96 -3.77
C GLY A 80 -10.60 -9.10 -5.29
N GLU A 81 -11.71 -9.09 -6.02
CA GLU A 81 -11.68 -9.18 -7.48
C GLU A 81 -11.17 -7.89 -8.10
N THR A 82 -11.66 -6.73 -7.65
CA THR A 82 -11.15 -5.41 -8.05
C THR A 82 -9.66 -5.29 -7.76
N ILE A 83 -9.21 -5.77 -6.59
CA ILE A 83 -7.79 -5.79 -6.22
C ILE A 83 -6.98 -6.66 -7.19
N ARG A 84 -7.42 -7.89 -7.42
CA ARG A 84 -6.77 -8.86 -8.31
C ARG A 84 -6.66 -8.33 -9.74
N GLU A 85 -7.73 -7.76 -10.28
CA GLU A 85 -7.75 -7.17 -11.62
C GLU A 85 -6.76 -6.01 -11.74
N ALA A 86 -6.72 -5.12 -10.75
CA ALA A 86 -5.80 -3.99 -10.73
C ALA A 86 -4.33 -4.45 -10.71
N ILE A 87 -4.00 -5.43 -9.86
CA ILE A 87 -2.65 -5.99 -9.77
C ILE A 87 -2.26 -6.66 -11.09
N ASN A 88 -3.11 -7.53 -11.63
CA ASN A 88 -2.83 -8.26 -12.87
C ASN A 88 -2.62 -7.30 -14.05
N LYS A 89 -3.48 -6.29 -14.19
CA LYS A 89 -3.33 -5.28 -15.25
C LYS A 89 -2.04 -4.49 -15.08
N GLY A 90 -1.72 -4.09 -13.86
CA GLY A 90 -0.52 -3.33 -13.53
C GLY A 90 0.79 -4.09 -13.78
N LEU A 91 0.77 -5.42 -13.61
CA LEU A 91 1.90 -6.31 -13.91
C LEU A 91 2.01 -6.59 -15.41
N ALA A 92 0.91 -6.87 -16.10
CA ALA A 92 0.90 -7.13 -17.55
C ALA A 92 1.45 -5.95 -18.38
N VAL A 93 1.21 -4.72 -17.96
CA VAL A 93 1.80 -3.52 -18.60
C VAL A 93 3.32 -3.47 -18.46
N LYS A 94 3.90 -4.09 -17.42
CA LYS A 94 5.35 -4.12 -17.17
C LYS A 94 6.07 -5.12 -18.08
N ASP A 95 5.38 -6.19 -18.49
CA ASP A 95 5.94 -7.29 -19.30
C ASP A 95 5.75 -7.09 -20.82
N GLY A 96 5.30 -5.92 -21.27
CA GLY A 96 5.34 -5.53 -22.68
C GLY A 96 4.29 -6.19 -23.58
N VAL A 97 3.18 -6.68 -23.05
CA VAL A 97 2.05 -7.14 -23.87
C VAL A 97 0.77 -6.45 -23.39
N ALA A 98 0.43 -5.35 -24.06
CA ALA A 98 -0.94 -4.87 -24.08
C ALA A 98 -1.79 -5.85 -24.90
N ILE A 99 -2.84 -6.41 -24.29
CA ILE A 99 -3.93 -7.09 -25.01
C ILE A 99 -5.05 -6.09 -25.25
#